data_AF-A0A958GPD0-F1
#
_entry.id   AF-A0A958GPD0-F1
#
_cell.length_a   1.000
_cell.length_b   1.000
_cell.length_c   1.000
_cell.angle_alpha   90.00
_cell.angle_beta   90.00
_cell.angle_gamma   90.00
#
_symmetry.space_group_name_H-M   'P 1'
#
loop_
_entity.id
_entity.type
_entity.pdbx_description
1 polymer ?
#
loop_
_entity_poly.entity_id
_entity_poly.type
_entity_poly.pdbx_seq_one_letter_code
_entity_poly.pdbx_strand_id
1 'polypeptide(L)'
;MLDPATVAAAGAAPRAATQIALYYIPNRILDLIDIFRFDLGVGVSYGGVVRVTRYGQLGFRGFAPRSVRFGIRGRRSPIFVERFPEYGIGPNFVNTGARLPSQFEVGLGLDALLIGAYAGLSFDELVDFFAGLILLDPKQDEVYFR
;
A
#
# COMPACT_ATOMS: atom_id res chain seq x y z
N MET A 1 23.89 -14.68 25.56
CA MET A 1 22.97 -14.98 24.43
C MET A 1 21.60 -15.18 25.07
N LEU A 2 20.73 -14.17 25.04
CA LEU A 2 19.40 -14.25 25.66
C LEU A 2 18.52 -15.22 24.85
N ASP A 3 17.72 -16.03 25.54
CA ASP A 3 16.79 -16.98 24.93
C ASP A 3 15.80 -16.23 24.02
N PRO A 4 15.57 -16.63 22.76
CA PRO A 4 14.55 -16.04 21.90
C PRO A 4 13.15 -15.97 22.55
N ALA A 5 12.83 -16.88 23.49
CA ALA A 5 11.60 -16.82 24.27
C ALA A 5 11.55 -15.62 25.23
N THR A 6 12.68 -15.22 25.82
CA THR A 6 12.77 -14.03 26.68
C THR A 6 12.74 -12.71 25.89
N VAL A 7 13.15 -12.70 24.62
CA VAL A 7 13.00 -11.53 23.74
C VAL A 7 11.55 -11.39 23.26
N ALA A 8 10.87 -12.52 23.00
CA ALA A 8 9.44 -12.52 22.65
C ALA A 8 8.53 -12.05 23.80
N ALA A 9 8.91 -12.32 25.05
CA ALA A 9 8.14 -11.91 26.24
C ALA A 9 8.33 -10.43 26.62
N ALA A 10 9.29 -9.71 26.02
CA ALA A 10 9.60 -8.32 26.37
C ALA A 10 8.71 -7.27 25.69
N GLY A 11 7.79 -7.67 24.80
CA GLY A 11 7.03 -6.78 23.94
C GLY A 11 5.52 -6.82 24.14
N ALA A 12 5.03 -6.34 25.29
CA ALA A 12 3.69 -5.74 25.45
C ALA A 12 3.45 -5.43 26.93
N ALA A 13 4.05 -4.36 27.46
CA ALA A 13 3.53 -3.79 28.70
C ALA A 13 2.09 -3.32 28.42
N PRO A 14 1.09 -3.64 29.26
CA PRO A 14 -0.28 -3.16 29.08
C PRO A 14 -0.28 -1.63 29.05
N ARG A 15 -0.60 -1.06 27.89
CA ARG A 15 -0.62 0.39 27.69
C ARG A 15 -1.87 0.99 28.34
N ALA A 16 -1.75 2.22 28.85
CA ALA A 16 -2.84 2.91 29.52
C ALA A 16 -4.03 3.10 28.56
N ALA A 17 -5.25 2.86 29.04
CA ALA A 17 -6.49 3.06 28.27
C ALA A 17 -6.57 4.44 27.61
N THR A 18 -5.95 5.45 28.22
CA THR A 18 -5.82 6.80 27.69
C THR A 18 -5.05 6.87 26.36
N GLN A 19 -4.02 6.05 26.16
CA GLN A 19 -3.26 6.00 24.90
C GLN A 19 -4.10 5.39 23.78
N ILE A 20 -4.83 4.31 24.08
CA ILE A 20 -5.76 3.70 23.12
C ILE A 20 -6.83 4.72 22.71
N ALA A 21 -7.44 5.40 23.69
CA ALA A 21 -8.46 6.42 23.42
C ALA A 21 -7.91 7.59 22.58
N LEU A 22 -6.67 8.02 22.82
CA LEU A 22 -6.04 9.13 22.11
C LEU A 22 -5.75 8.80 20.63
N TYR A 23 -5.28 7.58 20.35
CA TYR A 23 -4.85 7.17 19.01
C TYR A 23 -5.89 6.38 18.22
N TYR A 24 -7.03 6.00 18.82
CA TYR A 24 -8.10 5.29 18.14
C TYR A 24 -8.57 6.02 16.87
N ILE A 25 -8.97 7.28 16.99
CA ILE A 25 -9.47 8.06 15.83
C ILE A 25 -8.36 8.30 14.78
N PRO A 26 -7.14 8.74 15.15
CA PRO A 26 -6.04 8.86 14.20
C PRO A 26 -5.75 7.57 13.42
N ASN A 27 -5.72 6.41 14.08
CA ASN A 27 -5.47 5.15 13.40
C ASN A 27 -6.57 4.81 12.39
N ARG A 28 -7.85 4.98 12.75
CA ARG A 28 -8.94 4.72 11.79
C ARG A 28 -8.90 5.61 10.57
N ILE A 29 -8.43 6.85 10.72
CA ILE A 29 -8.21 7.74 9.57
C ILE A 29 -7.08 7.20 8.69
N LEU A 30 -5.98 6.71 9.27
CA LEU A 30 -4.87 6.14 8.52
C LEU A 30 -5.29 4.86 7.77
N ASP A 31 -5.99 3.94 8.42
CA ASP A 31 -6.45 2.70 7.79
C ASP A 31 -7.44 3.00 6.66
N LEU A 32 -8.32 3.99 6.86
CA LEU A 32 -9.24 4.46 5.82
C LEU A 32 -8.47 4.98 4.59
N ILE A 33 -7.37 5.70 4.80
CA ILE A 33 -6.49 6.19 3.72
C ILE A 33 -5.75 5.01 3.06
N ASP A 34 -5.34 3.99 3.83
CA ASP A 34 -4.62 2.82 3.34
C ASP A 34 -5.47 1.95 2.38
N ILE A 35 -6.80 1.97 2.51
CA ILE A 35 -7.75 1.34 1.57
C ILE A 35 -7.56 1.88 0.15
N PHE A 36 -7.40 3.20 0.02
CA PHE A 36 -7.37 3.87 -1.28
C PHE A 36 -5.95 4.02 -1.80
N ARG A 37 -5.80 3.70 -3.09
CA ARG A 37 -4.52 3.75 -3.79
C ARG A 37 -4.71 4.61 -5.02
N PHE A 38 -4.09 5.78 -5.05
CA PHE A 38 -4.24 6.69 -6.17
C PHE A 38 -2.91 7.38 -6.48
N ASP A 39 -2.53 7.49 -7.73
CA ASP A 39 -1.39 8.31 -8.14
C ASP A 39 -1.59 8.97 -9.50
N LEU A 40 -0.95 10.12 -9.66
CA LEU A 40 -0.86 10.88 -10.89
C LEU A 40 0.61 11.00 -11.28
N GLY A 41 0.91 10.69 -12.53
CA GLY A 41 2.24 10.74 -13.11
C GLY A 41 2.34 11.81 -14.18
N VAL A 42 3.51 12.43 -14.26
CA VAL A 42 3.92 13.31 -15.36
C VAL A 42 5.25 12.83 -15.92
N GLY A 43 5.30 12.65 -17.23
CA GLY A 43 6.47 12.16 -17.96
C GLY A 43 6.05 11.50 -19.26
N VAL A 44 6.98 11.31 -20.20
CA VAL A 44 6.63 10.62 -21.45
C VAL A 44 6.37 9.15 -21.13
N SER A 45 5.11 8.72 -21.05
CA SER A 45 4.69 7.35 -20.75
C SER A 45 3.50 6.92 -21.61
N TYR A 46 3.36 5.63 -21.85
CA TYR A 46 2.22 5.07 -22.55
C TYR A 46 1.91 3.66 -22.06
N GLY A 47 0.62 3.34 -22.03
CA GLY A 47 0.12 1.99 -21.76
C GLY A 47 -0.84 1.94 -20.58
N GLY A 48 -0.95 0.78 -19.95
CA GLY A 48 -1.82 0.58 -18.82
C GLY A 48 -1.49 -0.68 -18.04
N VAL A 49 -2.01 -0.74 -16.81
CA VAL A 49 -1.85 -1.87 -15.92
C VAL A 49 -3.18 -2.17 -15.24
N VAL A 50 -3.55 -3.44 -15.22
CA VAL A 50 -4.68 -3.95 -14.46
C VAL A 50 -4.14 -4.89 -13.39
N ARG A 51 -4.63 -4.72 -12.17
CA ARG A 51 -4.31 -5.57 -11.03
C ARG A 51 -5.58 -6.11 -10.42
N VAL A 52 -5.60 -7.41 -10.20
CA VAL A 52 -6.64 -8.17 -9.52
C VAL A 52 -5.91 -9.14 -8.61
N THR A 53 -5.77 -8.77 -7.35
CA THR A 53 -4.97 -9.43 -6.31
C THR A 53 -3.46 -9.46 -6.62
N ARG A 54 -2.66 -9.96 -5.68
CA ARG A 54 -1.24 -10.24 -5.91
C ARG A 54 -0.99 -11.21 -7.07
N TYR A 55 -1.97 -12.07 -7.38
CA TYR A 55 -1.84 -13.18 -8.32
C TYR A 55 -2.28 -12.86 -9.75
N GLY A 56 -3.09 -11.81 -9.95
CA GLY A 56 -3.63 -11.43 -11.24
C GLY A 56 -3.13 -10.06 -11.65
N GLN A 57 -1.96 -10.00 -12.28
CA GLN A 57 -1.42 -8.74 -12.78
C GLN A 57 -1.21 -8.82 -14.30
N LEU A 58 -1.64 -7.77 -15.00
CA LEU A 58 -1.46 -7.58 -16.43
C LEU A 58 -0.99 -6.14 -16.65
N GLY A 59 0.27 -5.96 -17.04
CA GLY A 59 0.86 -4.64 -17.22
C GLY A 59 1.57 -4.49 -18.55
N PHE A 60 1.29 -3.40 -19.25
CA PHE A 60 2.05 -2.90 -20.38
C PHE A 60 2.23 -1.40 -20.20
N ARG A 61 3.40 -0.94 -19.75
CA ARG A 61 3.70 0.48 -19.55
C ARG A 61 5.12 0.79 -19.97
N GLY A 62 5.27 1.62 -21.00
CA GLY A 62 6.55 2.19 -21.42
C GLY A 62 6.70 3.63 -20.91
N PHE A 63 7.94 4.10 -20.72
CA PHE A 63 8.24 5.52 -20.50
C PHE A 63 9.62 5.88 -21.05
N ALA A 64 9.85 7.17 -21.32
CA ALA A 64 11.11 7.69 -21.84
C ALA A 64 11.40 9.11 -21.29
N PRO A 65 12.53 9.39 -20.61
CA PRO A 65 13.44 8.49 -19.92
C PRO A 65 12.99 8.15 -18.48
N ARG A 66 12.07 8.95 -17.89
CA ARG A 66 11.55 8.81 -16.51
C ARG A 66 10.14 9.38 -16.41
N SER A 67 9.32 8.84 -15.52
CA SER A 67 8.04 9.43 -15.09
C SER A 67 8.09 9.71 -13.59
N VAL A 68 7.64 10.89 -13.18
CA VAL A 68 7.52 11.27 -11.76
C VAL A 68 6.06 11.15 -11.39
N ARG A 69 5.78 10.46 -10.28
CA ARG A 69 4.44 10.26 -9.79
C ARG A 69 4.25 10.81 -8.39
N PHE A 70 3.05 11.30 -8.14
CA PHE A 70 2.56 11.78 -6.87
C PHE A 70 1.22 11.12 -6.54
N GLY A 71 1.09 10.55 -5.35
CA GLY A 71 -0.13 9.84 -4.99
C GLY A 71 -0.17 9.28 -3.58
N ILE A 72 -1.35 8.82 -3.19
CA ILE A 72 -1.61 8.12 -1.93
C ILE A 72 -1.34 6.63 -2.15
N ARG A 73 -0.39 6.09 -1.38
CA ARG A 73 -0.02 4.66 -1.40
C ARG A 73 0.03 4.12 0.03
N GLY A 74 -1.03 4.43 0.77
CA GLY A 74 -1.08 4.25 2.21
C GLY A 74 0.03 5.01 2.93
N ARG A 75 0.59 4.42 3.98
CA ARG A 75 1.66 5.00 4.84
C ARG A 75 3.05 5.12 4.20
N ARG A 76 3.15 5.19 2.86
CA ARG A 76 4.42 5.30 2.11
C ARG A 76 4.61 6.67 1.49
N SER A 77 5.85 6.96 1.07
CA SER A 77 6.17 8.20 0.36
C SER A 77 5.21 8.44 -0.81
N PRO A 78 4.55 9.62 -0.86
CA PRO A 78 3.61 9.93 -1.92
C PRO A 78 4.30 10.23 -3.25
N ILE A 79 5.59 10.56 -3.22
CA ILE A 79 6.40 10.85 -4.41
C ILE A 79 7.26 9.64 -4.76
N PHE A 80 7.28 9.28 -6.04
CA PHE A 80 8.16 8.24 -6.58
C PHE A 80 8.52 8.48 -8.04
N VAL A 81 9.61 7.84 -8.49
CA VAL A 81 10.10 7.93 -9.87
C VAL A 81 10.06 6.55 -10.49
N GLU A 82 9.34 6.42 -11.60
CA GLU A 82 9.32 5.19 -12.39
C GLU A 82 10.58 5.10 -13.24
N ARG A 83 11.31 3.98 -13.09
CA ARG A 83 12.62 3.75 -13.72
C ARG A 83 12.68 2.49 -14.59
N PHE A 84 11.73 1.57 -14.46
CA PHE A 84 11.70 0.33 -15.25
C PHE A 84 10.34 0.12 -15.94
N PRO A 85 10.31 -0.12 -17.26
CA PRO A 85 9.06 -0.33 -17.98
C PRO A 85 8.37 -1.59 -17.46
N GLU A 86 7.04 -1.57 -17.42
CA GLU A 86 6.23 -2.64 -16.85
C GLU A 86 5.70 -3.52 -17.98
N TYR A 87 6.25 -4.71 -18.15
CA TYR A 87 5.75 -5.70 -19.09
C TYR A 87 5.63 -7.06 -18.42
N GLY A 88 4.41 -7.51 -18.17
CA GLY A 88 4.24 -8.86 -17.66
C GLY A 88 2.83 -9.27 -17.32
N ILE A 89 2.72 -10.59 -17.13
CA ILE A 89 1.49 -11.30 -16.84
C ILE A 89 1.81 -12.33 -15.76
N GLY A 90 0.94 -12.45 -14.76
CA GLY A 90 0.92 -13.63 -13.89
C GLY A 90 1.17 -13.36 -12.40
N PRO A 91 1.36 -14.43 -11.61
CA PRO A 91 1.16 -14.41 -10.17
C PRO A 91 2.26 -13.72 -9.36
N ASN A 92 3.37 -13.41 -10.00
CA ASN A 92 4.52 -12.76 -9.40
C ASN A 92 4.96 -11.51 -10.18
N PHE A 93 4.14 -10.97 -11.10
CA PHE A 93 4.59 -9.84 -11.89
C PHE A 93 4.46 -8.52 -11.13
N VAL A 94 5.58 -7.86 -10.87
CA VAL A 94 5.66 -6.57 -10.17
C VAL A 94 6.59 -5.64 -10.95
N ASN A 95 6.07 -4.54 -11.50
CA ASN A 95 6.66 -3.24 -11.18
C ASN A 95 5.65 -2.10 -11.31
N THR A 96 5.91 -1.05 -10.51
CA THR A 96 5.47 0.37 -10.51
C THR A 96 6.41 1.00 -9.47
N GLY A 97 7.69 1.12 -9.85
CA GLY A 97 8.81 1.58 -9.02
C GLY A 97 8.95 0.96 -7.62
N ALA A 98 8.75 -0.36 -7.48
CA ALA A 98 8.88 -1.19 -6.26
C ALA A 98 7.83 -0.99 -5.14
N ARG A 99 6.57 -0.80 -5.52
CA ARG A 99 5.41 -0.96 -4.62
C ARG A 99 5.32 -2.41 -4.09
N LEU A 100 4.99 -2.61 -2.81
CA LEU A 100 4.51 -3.91 -2.34
C LEU A 100 3.00 -3.96 -2.59
N PRO A 101 2.51 -4.78 -3.54
CA PRO A 101 1.08 -4.92 -3.76
C PRO A 101 0.43 -5.46 -2.49
N SER A 102 -0.77 -4.96 -2.18
CA SER A 102 -1.58 -5.64 -1.17
C SER A 102 -1.92 -7.05 -1.65
N GLN A 103 -2.15 -7.97 -0.73
CA GLN A 103 -2.54 -9.33 -1.08
C GLN A 103 -3.83 -9.36 -1.92
N PHE A 104 -4.75 -8.44 -1.62
CA PHE A 104 -6.07 -8.33 -2.25
C PHE A 104 -6.32 -6.91 -2.76
N GLU A 105 -5.48 -6.45 -3.70
CA GLU A 105 -5.67 -5.16 -4.38
C GLU A 105 -6.39 -5.33 -5.72
N VAL A 106 -7.37 -4.48 -6.02
CA VAL A 106 -7.91 -4.32 -7.37
C VAL A 106 -7.62 -2.90 -7.85
N GLY A 107 -6.98 -2.76 -9.00
CA GLY A 107 -6.57 -1.46 -9.50
C GLY A 107 -6.37 -1.40 -11.00
N LEU A 108 -6.42 -0.18 -11.53
CA LEU A 108 -6.25 0.16 -12.92
C LEU A 108 -5.35 1.38 -13.02
N GLY A 109 -4.35 1.32 -13.90
CA GLY A 109 -3.55 2.45 -14.30
C GLY A 109 -3.56 2.63 -15.81
N LEU A 110 -3.53 3.88 -16.24
CA LEU A 110 -3.47 4.28 -17.63
C LEU A 110 -2.46 5.41 -17.79
N ASP A 111 -1.69 5.33 -18.85
CA ASP A 111 -0.63 6.28 -19.20
C ASP A 111 -0.83 6.73 -20.64
N ALA A 112 -0.98 8.04 -20.82
CA ALA A 112 -1.32 8.66 -22.09
C ALA A 112 -0.35 9.81 -22.38
N LEU A 113 0.72 9.47 -23.10
CA LEU A 113 1.80 10.33 -23.56
C LEU A 113 2.52 11.11 -22.46
N LEU A 114 1.91 12.13 -21.84
CA LEU A 114 2.55 13.00 -20.85
C LEU A 114 2.00 12.84 -19.43
N ILE A 115 0.80 12.25 -19.31
CA ILE A 115 0.08 12.13 -18.05
C ILE A 115 -0.29 10.65 -17.85
N GLY A 116 -0.05 10.17 -16.65
CA GLY A 116 -0.51 8.86 -16.19
C GLY A 116 -1.37 8.99 -14.94
N ALA A 117 -2.25 8.03 -14.73
CA ALA A 117 -3.01 7.90 -13.51
C ALA A 117 -3.09 6.44 -13.09
N TYR A 118 -3.25 6.20 -11.79
CA TYR A 118 -3.56 4.90 -11.23
C TYR A 118 -4.60 5.07 -10.13
N ALA A 119 -5.56 4.17 -10.08
CA ALA A 119 -6.52 4.07 -9.00
C ALA A 119 -6.67 2.60 -8.60
N GLY A 120 -6.82 2.33 -7.30
CA GLY A 120 -7.02 0.99 -6.79
C GLY A 120 -7.58 0.98 -5.37
N LEU A 121 -8.09 -0.18 -4.99
CA LEU A 121 -8.70 -0.48 -3.70
C LEU A 121 -8.02 -1.70 -3.10
N SER A 122 -7.71 -1.61 -1.80
CA SER A 122 -7.07 -2.66 -1.01
C SER A 122 -8.12 -3.31 -0.10
N PHE A 123 -8.58 -4.51 -0.45
CA PHE A 123 -9.63 -5.19 0.31
C PHE A 123 -9.15 -5.76 1.64
N ASP A 124 -7.87 -6.08 1.75
CA ASP A 124 -7.24 -6.46 3.02
C ASP A 124 -7.21 -5.29 4.01
N GLU A 125 -6.88 -4.08 3.56
CA GLU A 125 -6.95 -2.86 4.39
C GLU A 125 -8.41 -2.51 4.75
N LEU A 126 -9.35 -2.79 3.84
CA LEU A 126 -10.77 -2.60 4.12
C LEU A 126 -11.23 -3.48 5.28
N VAL A 127 -10.82 -4.75 5.28
CA VAL A 127 -11.11 -5.68 6.39
C VAL A 127 -10.44 -5.23 7.68
N ASP A 128 -9.18 -4.78 7.60
CA ASP A 128 -8.42 -4.28 8.74
C ASP A 128 -9.07 -3.05 9.40
N PHE A 129 -9.53 -2.08 8.58
CA PHE A 129 -10.29 -0.91 9.05
C PHE A 129 -11.54 -1.31 9.83
N PHE A 130 -12.34 -2.26 9.33
CA PHE A 130 -13.56 -2.71 10.01
C PHE A 130 -13.26 -3.52 11.28
N ALA A 131 -12.20 -4.35 11.27
CA ALA A 131 -11.72 -5.04 12.46
C ALA A 131 -11.29 -4.02 13.54
N GLY A 132 -10.67 -2.93 13.10
CA GLY A 132 -10.26 -1.83 13.94
C GLY A 132 -11.39 -1.12 14.70
N LEU A 133 -12.60 -1.06 14.13
CA LEU A 133 -13.78 -0.46 14.78
C LEU A 133 -14.21 -1.20 16.06
N ILE A 134 -13.85 -2.48 16.17
CA ILE A 134 -14.11 -3.33 17.33
C ILE A 134 -12.83 -3.64 18.12
N LEU A 135 -11.79 -2.81 17.95
CA LEU A 135 -10.50 -2.90 18.64
C LEU A 135 -9.68 -4.15 18.29
N LEU A 136 -9.85 -4.70 17.08
CA LEU A 136 -9.00 -5.78 16.55
C LEU A 136 -7.99 -5.20 15.55
N ASP A 137 -6.73 -5.63 15.65
CA ASP A 137 -5.64 -5.25 14.72
C ASP A 137 -4.95 -6.50 14.14
N PRO A 138 -5.51 -7.10 13.08
CA PRO A 138 -4.90 -8.23 12.37
C PRO A 138 -3.52 -7.92 11.76
N LYS A 139 -3.27 -6.68 11.32
CA LYS A 139 -2.04 -6.29 10.62
C LYS A 139 -0.90 -5.84 11.54
N GLN A 140 -1.19 -5.59 12.81
CA GLN A 140 -0.22 -5.15 13.82
C GLN A 140 0.52 -3.87 13.40
N ASP A 141 -0.14 -3.01 12.63
CA ASP A 141 0.48 -1.81 12.09
C ASP A 141 0.10 -0.55 12.88
N GLU A 142 -0.78 -0.66 13.87
CA GLU A 142 -1.22 0.44 14.71
C GLU A 142 -0.07 1.00 15.57
N VAL A 143 -0.02 2.33 15.67
CA VAL A 143 1.06 3.07 16.36
C VAL A 143 1.24 2.66 17.83
N TYR A 144 0.18 2.16 18.47
CA TYR A 144 0.18 1.70 19.86
C TYR A 144 0.12 0.17 20.02
N PHE A 145 0.33 -0.63 18.95
CA PHE A 145 0.51 -2.09 19.04
C PHE A 145 1.94 -2.56 18.73
N ARG A 146 2.89 -1.66 18.47
CA ARG A 146 4.34 -1.96 18.33
C ARG A 146 5.10 -1.99 19.65
#